data_AF-A0A7K2BRQ7-F1
#
_entry.id   AF-A0A7K2BRQ7-F1
#
_cell.length_a   1.000
_cell.length_b   1.000
_cell.length_c   1.000
_cell.angle_alpha   90.00
_cell.angle_beta   90.00
_cell.angle_gamma   90.00
#
_symmetry.space_group_name_H-M   'P 1'
#
loop_
_entity.id
_entity.type
_entity.pdbx_description
1 polymer ?
#
loop_
_entity_poly.entity_id
_entity_poly.type
_entity_poly.pdbx_seq_one_letter_code
_entity_poly.pdbx_strand_id
1 'polypeptide(L)' 'MSLEGKTAIVTGASHPRGMGAAVAAKFAGLGAAVALVDLERTAGELAEGAAGIVASGGRAVAMHAGATDAD' A
#
# COMPACT_ATOMS: atom_id res chain seq x y z
N MET A 1 -7.46 -6.19 17.33
CA MET A 1 -8.28 -6.48 16.13
C MET A 1 -7.34 -7.06 15.08
N SER A 2 -7.71 -8.14 14.38
CA SER A 2 -6.89 -8.79 13.34
C SER A 2 -7.50 -8.56 11.95
N LEU A 3 -6.66 -8.51 10.92
CA LEU A 3 -7.03 -8.45 9.49
C LEU A 3 -6.49 -9.67 8.71
N GLU A 4 -6.15 -10.76 9.41
CA GLU A 4 -5.70 -12.01 8.78
C GLU A 4 -6.69 -12.50 7.72
N GLY A 5 -6.15 -12.90 6.57
CA GLY A 5 -6.94 -13.38 5.43
C GLY A 5 -7.72 -12.28 4.68
N LYS A 6 -7.59 -11.00 5.06
CA LYS A 6 -8.17 -9.87 4.32
C LYS A 6 -7.19 -9.30 3.31
N THR A 7 -7.74 -8.61 2.32
CA THR A 7 -7.00 -7.81 1.34
C THR A 7 -7.46 -6.37 1.46
N ALA A 8 -6.52 -5.44 1.54
CA ALA A 8 -6.77 -4.01 1.58
C ALA A 8 -6.17 -3.33 0.34
N ILE A 9 -6.93 -2.42 -0.25
CA ILE A 9 -6.47 -1.52 -1.31
C ILE A 9 -6.39 -0.13 -0.68
N VAL A 10 -5.21 0.47 -0.68
CA VAL A 10 -4.96 1.76 -0.03
C VAL A 10 -4.53 2.77 -1.09
N THR A 11 -5.43 3.69 -1.43
CA THR A 11 -5.17 4.81 -2.36
C THR A 11 -4.44 5.95 -1.65
N GLY A 12 -3.64 6.73 -2.39
CA GLY A 12 -2.85 7.83 -1.82
C GLY A 12 -1.71 7.32 -0.92
N ALA A 13 -1.13 6.18 -1.27
CA ALA A 13 -0.15 5.46 -0.45
C ALA A 13 1.32 5.78 -0.79
N SER A 14 1.59 6.65 -1.77
CA SER A 14 2.96 6.92 -2.22
C SER A 14 3.80 7.71 -1.21
N HIS A 15 3.21 8.69 -0.53
CA HIS A 15 4.00 9.58 0.31
C HIS A 15 4.45 8.88 1.61
N PRO A 16 5.76 8.71 1.88
CA PRO A 16 6.24 7.91 3.01
C PRO A 16 5.81 8.44 4.40
N ARG A 17 5.54 9.75 4.50
CA ARG A 17 5.04 10.41 5.70
C ARG A 17 3.52 10.64 5.67
N GLY A 18 2.84 10.09 4.67
CA GLY A 18 1.41 10.25 4.45
C GLY A 18 0.58 9.23 5.22
N MET A 19 -0.71 9.53 5.41
CA MET A 19 -1.64 8.63 6.08
C MET A 19 -1.84 7.31 5.32
N GLY A 20 -1.86 7.34 3.98
CA GLY A 20 -2.00 6.12 3.17
C GLY A 20 -0.88 5.12 3.43
N ALA A 21 0.38 5.57 3.43
CA ALA A 21 1.52 4.73 3.74
C ALA A 21 1.46 4.16 5.18
N ALA A 22 1.08 4.98 6.16
CA ALA A 22 0.95 4.55 7.55
C ALA A 22 -0.18 3.50 7.72
N VAL A 23 -1.31 3.69 7.06
CA VAL A 23 -2.44 2.74 7.06
C VAL A 23 -2.05 1.44 6.39
N ALA A 24 -1.37 1.49 5.24
CA ALA A 24 -0.89 0.30 4.54
C ALA A 24 0.05 -0.54 5.42
N ALA A 25 1.04 0.10 6.05
CA ALA A 25 1.95 -0.56 6.98
C ALA A 25 1.21 -1.16 8.18
N LYS A 26 0.24 -0.42 8.76
CA LYS A 26 -0.55 -0.90 9.89
C LYS A 26 -1.40 -2.12 9.50
N PHE A 27 -2.06 -2.10 8.35
CA PHE A 27 -2.90 -3.21 7.90
C PHE A 27 -2.09 -4.45 7.59
N ALA A 28 -0.92 -4.30 6.95
CA ALA A 28 0.00 -5.41 6.73
C ALA A 28 0.48 -6.02 8.06
N GLY A 29 0.83 -5.19 9.05
CA GLY A 29 1.19 -5.64 10.40
C GLY A 29 0.04 -6.29 11.18
N LEU A 30 -1.21 -6.14 10.73
CA LEU A 30 -2.39 -6.84 11.26
C LEU A 30 -2.75 -8.10 10.45
N GLY A 31 -1.94 -8.50 9.47
CA GLY A 31 -2.09 -9.75 8.70
C GLY A 31 -2.78 -9.61 7.33
N ALA A 32 -3.14 -8.40 6.91
CA ALA A 32 -3.74 -8.18 5.59
C ALA A 32 -2.72 -8.34 4.45
N ALA A 33 -3.20 -8.74 3.27
CA ALA A 33 -2.53 -8.42 2.01
C ALA A 33 -2.82 -6.95 1.65
N VAL A 34 -1.84 -6.19 1.19
CA VAL A 34 -2.04 -4.76 0.92
C VAL A 34 -1.59 -4.39 -0.49
N ALA A 35 -2.47 -3.78 -1.28
CA ALA A 35 -2.10 -3.07 -2.49
C ALA A 35 -1.93 -1.58 -2.15
N LEU A 36 -0.72 -1.05 -2.35
CA LEU A 36 -0.45 0.38 -2.29
C LEU A 36 -0.78 0.97 -3.65
N VAL A 37 -1.67 1.96 -3.68
CA VAL A 37 -2.17 2.57 -4.90
C VAL A 37 -1.97 4.08 -4.87
N ASP A 38 -1.41 4.63 -5.93
CA ASP A 38 -1.30 6.07 -6.14
C ASP A 38 -1.03 6.37 -7.63
N LEU A 39 -0.75 7.63 -7.95
CA LEU A 39 -0.49 8.07 -9.32
C LEU A 39 0.80 7.46 -9.89
N GLU A 40 0.82 7.22 -11.21
CA GLU A 40 1.97 6.66 -11.95
C GLU A 40 3.28 7.41 -11.68
N ARG A 41 3.22 8.76 -11.61
CA ARG A 41 4.38 9.61 -11.31
C ARG A 41 5.06 9.33 -9.96
N THR A 42 4.41 8.54 -9.09
CA THR A 42 4.89 8.15 -7.76
C THR A 42 5.17 6.64 -7.66
N ALA A 43 5.31 5.95 -8.80
CA ALA A 43 5.54 4.52 -8.84
C ALA A 43 6.81 4.08 -8.10
N GLY A 44 7.84 4.92 -8.06
CA GLY A 44 9.08 4.65 -7.32
C GLY A 44 8.82 4.56 -5.82
N GLU A 45 8.17 5.57 -5.24
CA GLU A 45 7.84 5.61 -3.82
C GLU A 45 6.87 4.49 -3.42
N LEU A 46 5.92 4.15 -4.30
CA LEU A 46 5.03 3.00 -4.11
C LEU A 46 5.81 1.67 -4.03
N ALA A 47 6.74 1.46 -4.96
CA ALA A 47 7.57 0.26 -4.99
C ALA A 47 8.45 0.15 -3.73
N GLU A 48 9.06 1.24 -3.30
CA GLU A 48 9.83 1.30 -2.05
C GLU A 48 8.96 0.99 -0.83
N GLY A 49 7.75 1.57 -0.75
CA GLY A 49 6.79 1.31 0.33
C GLY A 49 6.36 -0.15 0.39
N ALA A 50 6.01 -0.75 -0.76
CA ALA A 50 5.63 -2.15 -0.84
C ALA A 50 6.81 -3.08 -0.44
N ALA A 51 8.01 -2.78 -0.93
CA ALA A 51 9.22 -3.53 -0.57
C ALA A 51 9.52 -3.44 0.94
N GLY A 52 9.34 -2.27 1.56
CA GLY A 52 9.49 -2.09 3.01
C GLY A 52 8.50 -2.94 3.83
N ILE A 53 7.25 -3.06 3.37
CA ILE A 53 6.26 -3.93 4.00
C ILE A 53 6.66 -5.41 3.85
N VAL A 54 7.09 -5.83 2.67
CA VAL A 54 7.55 -7.21 2.42
C VAL A 54 8.78 -7.54 3.26
N ALA A 55 9.74 -6.63 3.36
CA ALA A 55 10.93 -6.79 4.20
C ALA A 55 10.58 -6.90 5.70
N SER A 56 9.46 -6.31 6.12
CA SER A 56 8.94 -6.41 7.49
C SER A 56 8.09 -7.67 7.73
N GLY A 57 8.03 -8.61 6.77
CA GLY A 57 7.26 -9.86 6.86
C GLY A 57 5.78 -9.74 6.45
N GLY A 58 5.35 -8.58 5.95
CA GLY A 58 4.01 -8.37 5.42
C GLY A 58 3.85 -8.85 3.97
N ARG A 59 2.63 -8.75 3.44
CA ARG A 59 2.33 -9.02 2.02
C ARG A 59 1.88 -7.74 1.36
N ALA A 60 2.66 -7.23 0.41
CA ALA A 60 2.32 -6.00 -0.29
C ALA A 60 2.67 -6.04 -1.79
N VAL A 61 1.92 -5.27 -2.57
CA VAL A 61 2.20 -4.97 -3.98
C VAL A 61 2.01 -3.47 -4.23
N ALA A 62 2.76 -2.92 -5.18
CA ALA A 62 2.61 -1.56 -5.67
C ALA A 62 1.80 -1.58 -6.97
N MET A 63 0.79 -0.72 -7.07
CA MET A 63 -0.01 -0.51 -8.28
C MET A 63 -0.23 0.98 -8.50
N HIS A 64 -0.20 1.44 -9.74
CA HIS A 64 -0.63 2.81 -10.05
C HIS A 64 -2.08 2.82 -10.52
N ALA A 65 -2.84 3.81 -10.05
CA ALA A 65 -4.17 4.13 -10.56
C ALA A 65 -4.53 5.57 -10.17
N GLY A 66 -5.19 6.29 -11.08
CA GLY A 66 -5.78 7.59 -10.79
C GLY A 66 -7.21 7.40 -10.28
N ALA A 67 -7.56 7.95 -9.11
CA ALA A 67 -8.94 7.83 -8.60
C ALA A 67 -9.98 8.58 -9.46
N THR A 68 -9.52 9.43 -10.38
CA THR A 68 -10.35 10.17 -11.33
C THR A 68 -10.39 9.50 -12.71
N ASP A 69 -9.67 8.40 -12.89
CA ASP A 69 -9.63 7.60 -14.11
C ASP A 69 -10.23 6.22 -13.82
N ALA A 70 -11.09 5.74 -14.71
CA ALA A 70 -11.80 4.47 -14.54
C ALA A 70 -11.17 3.32 -15.33
N ASP A 71 -10.21 3.63 -16.20
CA ASP A 71 -9.49 2.70 -17.07
C ASP A 71 -8.15 2.24 -16.45
#